data_AF-A0A542DX60-F1
#
_entry.id   AF-A0A542DX60-F1
#
_cell.length_a   1.000
_cell.length_b   1.000
_cell.length_c   1.000
_cell.angle_alpha   90.00
_cell.angle_beta   90.00
_cell.angle_gamma   90.00
#
_symmetry.space_group_name_H-M   'P 1'
#
loop_
_entity.id
_entity.type
_entity.pdbx_description
1 polymer ?
#
loop_
_entity_poly.entity_id
_entity_poly.type
_entity_poly.pdbx_seq_one_letter_code
_entity_poly.pdbx_strand_id
1 'polypeptide(L)'
;MPSLLDDRGVAAARSIVVARIQHEVDGEATAEVWVGRCPDELTCVYEGEFVTASGVVTLADAAHDDAKQLDATVGRYALRVLVEEVEFPERVVFELTPESDAIVVDED
;
A
#
# COMPACT_ATOMS: atom_id res chain seq x y z
N MET A 1 13.90 -3.21 -8.78
CA MET A 1 12.74 -3.91 -9.39
C MET A 1 12.19 -4.88 -8.36
N PRO A 2 10.88 -4.94 -8.16
CA PRO A 2 10.27 -6.02 -7.39
C PRO A 2 10.66 -7.37 -8.02
N SER A 3 11.06 -8.34 -7.21
CA SER A 3 11.13 -9.75 -7.63
C SER A 3 9.72 -10.27 -7.90
N LEU A 4 9.56 -11.41 -8.58
CA LEU A 4 8.27 -12.01 -8.92
C LEU A 4 7.20 -11.86 -7.83
N LEU A 5 5.94 -11.62 -8.24
CA LEU A 5 4.79 -11.69 -7.35
C LEU A 5 4.85 -13.00 -6.54
N ASP A 6 4.62 -12.92 -5.24
CA ASP A 6 4.43 -14.12 -4.43
C ASP A 6 3.13 -14.85 -4.80
N ASP A 7 2.87 -15.99 -4.16
CA ASP A 7 1.65 -16.79 -4.40
C ASP A 7 0.35 -16.01 -4.06
N ARG A 8 0.45 -14.84 -3.43
CA ARG A 8 -0.65 -13.94 -3.08
C ARG A 8 -0.74 -12.74 -4.03
N GLY A 9 0.07 -12.69 -5.08
CA GLY A 9 0.04 -11.63 -6.07
C GLY A 9 0.68 -10.32 -5.60
N VAL A 10 1.56 -10.34 -4.59
CA VAL A 10 2.26 -9.13 -4.10
C VAL A 10 3.75 -9.21 -4.42
N ALA A 11 4.31 -8.11 -4.92
CA ALA A 11 5.76 -7.92 -5.05
C ALA A 11 6.16 -6.60 -4.40
N ALA A 12 7.14 -6.67 -3.49
CA ALA A 12 7.54 -5.53 -2.69
C ALA A 12 9.05 -5.29 -2.71
N ALA A 13 9.41 -4.02 -2.70
CA ALA A 13 10.70 -3.48 -2.32
C ALA A 13 10.47 -2.36 -1.30
N ARG A 14 11.53 -1.89 -0.65
CA ARG A 14 11.44 -0.91 0.45
C ARG A 14 10.64 0.37 0.13
N SER A 15 10.55 0.79 -1.11
CA SER A 15 9.88 2.04 -1.50
C SER A 15 8.90 1.87 -2.67
N ILE A 16 8.62 0.62 -3.06
CA ILE A 16 7.71 0.29 -4.17
C ILE A 16 7.02 -1.01 -3.79
N VAL A 17 5.70 -1.01 -3.80
CA VAL A 17 4.89 -2.22 -3.69
C VAL A 17 3.98 -2.31 -4.90
N VAL A 18 3.78 -3.53 -5.38
CA VAL A 18 2.88 -3.87 -6.48
C VAL A 18 2.00 -5.00 -5.99
N ALA A 19 0.70 -4.89 -6.23
CA ALA A 19 -0.26 -5.93 -5.93
C ALA A 19 -1.10 -6.20 -7.18
N ARG A 20 -1.42 -7.48 -7.41
CA ARG A 20 -2.37 -7.87 -8.44
C ARG A 20 -3.77 -7.46 -8.02
N ILE A 21 -4.53 -6.96 -8.99
CA ILE A 21 -5.97 -6.74 -8.90
C ILE A 21 -6.60 -7.43 -10.12
N GLN A 22 -7.77 -8.04 -9.94
CA GLN A 22 -8.47 -8.73 -11.02
C GLN A 22 -9.97 -8.59 -10.84
N HIS A 23 -10.65 -8.23 -11.92
CA HIS A 23 -12.10 -8.18 -12.01
C HIS A 23 -12.53 -8.64 -13.41
N GLU A 24 -13.72 -9.21 -13.56
CA GLU A 24 -14.24 -9.67 -14.87
C GLU A 24 -14.79 -8.52 -15.74
N VAL A 25 -15.06 -7.37 -15.13
CA VAL A 25 -15.60 -6.14 -15.72
C VAL A 25 -14.59 -5.00 -15.61
N ASP A 26 -14.30 -4.32 -16.72
CA ASP A 26 -13.42 -3.17 -16.77
C ASP A 26 -13.93 -2.03 -15.86
N GLY A 27 -13.03 -1.46 -15.06
CA GLY A 27 -13.29 -0.28 -14.23
C GLY A 27 -13.93 -0.52 -12.86
N GLU A 28 -14.25 -1.78 -12.52
CA GLU A 28 -14.79 -2.12 -11.19
C GLU A 28 -13.70 -2.47 -10.17
N ALA A 29 -12.50 -2.84 -10.65
CA ALA A 29 -11.33 -3.02 -9.82
C ALA A 29 -10.88 -1.69 -9.18
N THR A 30 -10.69 -1.65 -7.86
CA THR A 30 -10.29 -0.44 -7.13
C THR A 30 -9.02 -0.60 -6.31
N ALA A 31 -8.14 0.40 -6.36
CA ALA A 31 -6.96 0.48 -5.52
C ALA A 31 -6.94 1.79 -4.72
N GLU A 32 -6.55 1.69 -3.46
CA GLU A 32 -6.54 2.82 -2.51
C GLU A 32 -5.28 2.81 -1.65
N VAL A 33 -4.84 4.00 -1.23
CA VAL A 33 -3.80 4.15 -0.20
C VAL A 33 -4.43 4.80 1.03
N TRP A 34 -4.21 4.20 2.19
CA TRP A 34 -4.67 4.69 3.48
C TRP A 34 -3.46 4.99 4.37
N VAL A 35 -3.31 6.24 4.80
CA VAL A 35 -2.30 6.61 5.82
C VAL A 35 -2.95 6.53 7.19
N GLY A 36 -2.49 5.59 8.03
CA GLY A 36 -3.17 5.16 9.25
C GLY A 36 -3.85 3.82 9.05
N ARG A 37 -4.90 3.54 9.84
CA ARG A 37 -5.61 2.26 9.82
C ARG A 37 -6.83 2.33 8.90
N CYS A 38 -6.97 1.36 8.00
CA CYS A 38 -8.18 1.16 7.23
C CYS A 38 -9.32 0.72 8.17
N PRO A 39 -10.51 1.34 8.10
CA PRO A 39 -11.63 1.00 8.98
C PRO A 39 -12.34 -0.30 8.56
N ASP A 40 -12.15 -0.74 7.31
CA ASP A 40 -12.85 -1.89 6.75
C ASP A 40 -12.21 -3.21 7.20
N GLU A 41 -13.03 -4.23 7.39
CA GLU A 41 -12.55 -5.59 7.69
C GLU A 41 -12.08 -6.28 6.40
N LEU A 42 -10.80 -6.08 6.07
CA LEU A 42 -10.15 -6.67 4.89
C LEU A 42 -9.13 -7.74 5.28
N THR A 43 -8.87 -8.67 4.35
CA THR A 43 -7.88 -9.73 4.53
C THR A 43 -6.48 -9.19 4.25
N CYS A 44 -5.58 -9.29 5.22
CA CYS A 44 -4.19 -8.91 5.02
C CYS A 44 -3.42 -10.02 4.30
N VAL A 45 -2.88 -9.71 3.11
CA VAL A 45 -2.12 -10.65 2.27
C VAL A 45 -0.62 -10.41 2.32
N TYR A 46 -0.18 -9.20 2.70
CA TYR A 46 1.23 -8.87 2.85
C TYR A 46 1.44 -7.87 3.99
N GLU A 47 2.54 -8.04 4.72
CA GLU A 47 3.03 -7.10 5.75
C GLU A 47 4.52 -6.83 5.51
N GLY A 48 4.94 -5.58 5.66
CA GLY A 48 6.34 -5.19 5.48
C GLY A 48 6.63 -3.74 5.85
N GLU A 49 7.78 -3.24 5.43
CA GLU A 49 8.20 -1.85 5.62
C GLU A 49 8.08 -1.09 4.29
N PHE A 50 7.58 0.14 4.34
CA PHE A 50 7.60 1.10 3.23
C PHE A 50 8.29 2.40 3.66
N VAL A 51 9.17 2.92 2.81
CA VAL A 51 9.95 4.12 3.07
C VAL A 51 9.73 5.14 1.97
N THR A 52 9.36 6.37 2.34
CA THR A 52 9.31 7.52 1.42
C THR A 52 10.25 8.63 1.87
N ALA A 53 11.11 9.07 0.97
CA ALA A 53 12.06 10.16 1.19
C ALA A 53 11.53 11.53 0.74
N SER A 54 10.48 11.54 -0.09
CA SER A 54 9.87 12.77 -0.62
C SER A 54 8.68 13.24 0.21
N GLY A 55 8.08 12.36 1.02
CA GLY A 55 6.79 12.64 1.65
C GLY A 55 5.64 12.60 0.62
N VAL A 56 5.83 11.96 -0.52
CA VAL A 56 4.77 11.73 -1.51
C VAL A 56 4.71 10.25 -1.83
N VAL A 57 3.51 9.70 -1.82
CA VAL A 57 3.21 8.35 -2.30
C VAL A 57 2.40 8.48 -3.59
N THR A 58 2.78 7.71 -4.60
CA THR A 58 2.06 7.65 -5.86
C THR A 58 1.43 6.27 -6.02
N LEU A 59 0.12 6.26 -6.23
CA LEU A 59 -0.64 5.08 -6.63
C LEU A 59 -0.90 5.19 -8.13
N ALA A 60 -0.48 4.20 -8.89
CA ALA A 60 -0.70 4.13 -10.32
C ALA A 60 -1.29 2.76 -10.69
N ASP A 61 -2.16 2.77 -11.69
CA ASP A 61 -2.59 1.55 -12.37
C ASP A 61 -1.60 1.22 -13.50
N ALA A 62 -1.26 -0.05 -13.68
CA ALA A 62 -0.38 -0.46 -14.79
C ALA A 62 -1.10 -0.43 -16.15
N ALA A 63 -2.43 -0.50 -16.18
CA ALA A 63 -3.24 -0.49 -17.38
C ALA A 63 -3.63 0.92 -17.86
N HIS A 64 -3.57 1.91 -16.97
CA HIS A 64 -3.99 3.28 -17.24
C HIS A 64 -2.90 4.28 -16.83
N ASP A 65 -2.67 5.32 -17.64
CA ASP A 65 -1.67 6.36 -17.36
C ASP A 65 -2.07 7.32 -16.21
N ASP A 66 -3.19 7.06 -15.53
CA ASP A 66 -3.65 7.85 -14.39
C ASP A 66 -2.92 7.45 -13.11
N ALA A 67 -2.36 8.46 -12.43
CA ALA A 67 -1.70 8.30 -11.15
C ALA A 67 -2.31 9.26 -10.11
N LYS A 68 -2.61 8.72 -8.92
CA LYS A 68 -3.04 9.49 -7.76
C LYS A 68 -1.84 9.73 -6.85
N GLN A 69 -1.67 10.98 -6.41
CA GLN A 69 -0.67 11.34 -5.42
C GLN A 69 -1.34 11.55 -4.06
N LEU A 70 -0.68 11.06 -3.03
CA LEU A 70 -1.06 11.24 -1.64
C LEU A 70 0.12 11.85 -0.89
N ASP A 71 -0.15 12.93 -0.15
CA ASP A 71 0.82 13.51 0.76
C ASP A 71 1.03 12.57 1.96
N ALA A 72 2.29 12.27 2.22
CA ALA A 72 2.77 11.49 3.35
C ALA A 72 3.86 12.28 4.09
N THR A 73 4.20 11.87 5.30
CA THR A 73 5.41 12.39 5.95
C THR A 73 6.62 11.63 5.43
N VAL A 74 7.76 12.31 5.31
CA VAL A 74 9.03 11.62 5.08
C VAL A 74 9.28 10.65 6.23
N GLY A 75 9.64 9.40 5.92
CA GLY A 75 9.94 8.42 6.96
C GLY A 75 9.59 6.99 6.58
N ARG A 76 9.46 6.17 7.61
CA ARG A 76 9.17 4.74 7.53
C ARG A 76 7.75 4.46 7.99
N TYR A 77 7.15 3.47 7.34
CA TYR A 77 5.79 3.04 7.54
C TYR A 77 5.76 1.52 7.66
N ALA A 78 4.98 1.03 8.62
CA ALA A 78 4.48 -0.33 8.53
C ALA A 78 3.46 -0.37 7.37
N LEU A 79 3.76 -1.19 6.37
CA LEU A 79 2.93 -1.41 5.19
C LEU A 79 2.14 -2.71 5.36
N ARG A 80 0.83 -2.64 5.12
CA ARG A 80 -0.03 -3.81 4.95
C ARG A 80 -0.76 -3.70 3.62
N VAL A 81 -0.79 -4.80 2.86
CA VAL A 81 -1.64 -4.91 1.66
C VAL A 81 -2.86 -5.72 2.06
N LEU A 82 -4.03 -5.12 1.88
CA LEU A 82 -5.32 -5.67 2.29
C LEU A 82 -6.20 -5.87 1.06
N VAL A 83 -6.99 -6.94 1.05
CA VAL A 83 -7.90 -7.29 -0.05
C VAL A 83 -9.22 -7.81 0.48
N GLU A 84 -10.30 -7.68 -0.31
CA GLU A 84 -11.61 -8.26 0.02
C GLU A 84 -11.61 -9.79 -0.17
N GLU A 85 -11.04 -10.27 -1.28
CA GLU A 85 -10.87 -11.69 -1.59
C GLU A 85 -9.44 -12.00 -2.02
N VAL A 86 -8.90 -13.14 -1.59
CA VAL A 86 -7.48 -13.50 -1.81
C VAL A 86 -7.23 -14.04 -3.22
N GLU A 87 -8.13 -14.87 -3.75
CA GLU A 87 -7.91 -15.56 -5.02
C GLU A 87 -8.02 -14.60 -6.21
N PHE A 88 -9.03 -13.72 -6.18
CA PHE A 88 -9.29 -12.70 -7.19
C PHE A 88 -9.63 -11.36 -6.52
N PRO A 89 -8.61 -10.58 -6.10
CA PRO A 89 -8.86 -9.32 -5.42
C PRO A 89 -9.43 -8.27 -6.37
N GLU A 90 -10.66 -7.85 -6.12
CA GLU A 90 -11.33 -6.76 -6.84
C GLU A 90 -11.02 -5.39 -6.23
N ARG A 91 -10.67 -5.38 -4.94
CA ARG A 91 -10.26 -4.21 -4.18
C ARG A 91 -8.94 -4.46 -3.46
N VAL A 92 -7.99 -3.54 -3.62
CA VAL A 92 -6.69 -3.56 -2.95
C VAL A 92 -6.49 -2.27 -2.17
N VAL A 93 -6.20 -2.40 -0.87
CA VAL A 93 -5.85 -1.28 0.00
C VAL A 93 -4.41 -1.40 0.46
N PHE A 94 -3.62 -0.36 0.21
CA PHE A 94 -2.29 -0.17 0.77
C PHE A 94 -2.39 0.65 2.05
N GLU A 95 -2.34 -0.01 3.20
CA GLU A 95 -2.36 0.61 4.52
C GLU A 95 -0.93 0.97 4.95
N LEU A 96 -0.68 2.25 5.18
CA LEU A 96 0.60 2.81 5.59
C LEU A 96 0.46 3.42 6.99
N THR A 97 0.88 2.68 8.02
CA THR A 97 0.90 3.19 9.40
C THR A 97 2.26 3.83 9.66
N PRO A 98 2.36 5.13 9.97
CA PRO A 98 3.63 5.74 10.34
C PRO A 98 4.23 4.99 11.51
N GLU A 99 5.48 4.56 11.40
CA GLU A 99 6.22 4.16 12.58
C GLU A 99 6.47 5.46 13.35
N SER A 100 5.80 5.65 14.48
CA SER A 100 6.09 6.79 15.34
C SER A 100 7.59 6.78 15.64
N ASP A 101 8.33 7.75 15.13
CA ASP A 101 9.48 8.23 15.87
C ASP A 101 8.90 8.64 17.22
N ALA A 102 9.19 7.85 18.26
CA ALA A 102 8.99 8.31 19.61
C ALA A 102 9.80 9.61 19.70
N ILE A 103 9.12 10.74 19.56
CA ILE A 103 9.67 12.03 19.91
C ILE A 103 9.97 11.89 21.40
N VAL A 104 11.24 11.64 21.71
CA VAL A 104 11.79 11.86 23.04
C VAL A 104 11.63 13.35 23.25
N VAL A 105 10.55 13.75 23.90
CA VAL A 105 10.47 15.08 24.49
C VAL A 105 11.41 14.98 25.69
N ASP A 106 12.64 15.45 25.52
CA ASP A 106 13.53 15.75 26.65
C ASP A 106 12.77 16.75 27.53
N GLU A 107 12.53 16.39 28.78
CA GLU A 107 12.05 17.32 29.80
C GLU A 107 13.22 18.23 30.19
N ASP A 108 13.14 19.52 29.84
CA ASP A 108 13.82 20.62 30.55
C ASP A 108 12.95 21.89 30.53
#